data_AF-A0A3M3KNY5-F1
#
_entry.id   AF-A0A3M3KNY5-F1
#
_cell.length_a   1.000
_cell.length_b   1.000
_cell.length_c   1.000
_cell.angle_alpha   90.00
_cell.angle_beta   90.00
_cell.angle_gamma   90.00
#
_symmetry.space_group_name_H-M   'P 1'
#
loop_
_entity.id
_entity.type
_entity.pdbx_description
1 polymer ?
#
loop_
_entity_poly.entity_id
_entity_poly.type
_entity_poly.pdbx_seq_one_letter_code
_entity_poly.pdbx_strand_id
1 'polypeptide(L)'
;MNSHKVIWQEGMLLRPQHFQHNDRYYDHQLRVRTQLAGPYNWGFTALEIDPQFLSSGQIVLAQASGILPDGSIFDIRDRDRPLALDIPANTSCMSVYVALPIVAGNCIEARSQEQADVVARFSAYTVSILDSNAGEESATPVFCARPEFRLLLGEPCGEHAYAMLKLCHVLSCSPDKAITLDTDFSPTFISAGGSRYLMSCLKRWSACFAIEGT
;
A
#
# COMPACT_ATOMS: atom_id res chain seq x y z
N MET A 1 -17.98 -7.44 -4.65
CA MET A 1 -18.69 -6.16 -4.86
C MET A 1 -19.37 -6.23 -6.21
N ASN A 2 -20.64 -5.82 -6.36
CA ASN A 2 -21.25 -5.73 -7.68
C ASN A 2 -21.14 -4.28 -8.18
N SER A 3 -19.99 -3.92 -8.76
CA SER A 3 -19.87 -2.66 -9.49
C SER A 3 -20.48 -2.88 -10.88
N HIS A 4 -21.60 -2.23 -11.18
CA HIS A 4 -22.26 -2.35 -12.48
C HIS A 4 -21.71 -1.31 -13.46
N LYS A 5 -21.80 -1.61 -14.76
CA LYS A 5 -21.39 -0.65 -15.79
C LYS A 5 -22.44 0.48 -15.88
N VAL A 6 -21.99 1.73 -15.91
CA VAL A 6 -22.84 2.89 -16.21
C VAL A 6 -23.27 2.85 -17.68
N ILE A 7 -24.56 3.08 -17.94
CA ILE A 7 -25.12 3.26 -19.28
C ILE A 7 -25.28 4.76 -19.52
N TRP A 8 -24.58 5.27 -20.53
CA TRP A 8 -24.63 6.68 -20.93
C TRP A 8 -25.68 6.83 -22.03
N GLN A 9 -26.60 7.77 -21.84
CA GLN A 9 -27.68 8.05 -22.78
C GLN A 9 -27.64 9.53 -23.19
N GLU A 10 -28.10 9.80 -24.40
CA GLU A 10 -28.27 11.16 -24.89
C GLU A 10 -29.24 11.94 -23.98
N GLY A 11 -28.92 13.21 -23.72
CA GLY A 11 -29.73 14.08 -22.86
C GLY A 11 -29.61 13.80 -21.35
N MET A 12 -28.77 12.85 -20.92
CA MET A 12 -28.57 12.55 -19.51
C MET A 12 -27.85 13.69 -18.77
N LEU A 13 -28.43 14.16 -17.67
CA LEU A 13 -27.79 15.14 -16.79
C LEU A 13 -26.69 14.47 -15.94
N LEU A 14 -25.45 14.90 -16.12
CA LEU A 14 -24.30 14.36 -15.40
C LEU A 14 -24.32 14.75 -13.91
N ARG A 15 -23.94 13.79 -13.06
CA ARG A 15 -23.82 13.95 -11.61
C ARG A 15 -22.55 13.22 -11.15
N PRO A 16 -21.94 13.62 -10.01
CA PRO A 16 -20.74 12.96 -9.51
C PRO A 16 -20.86 11.43 -9.38
N GLN A 17 -22.05 10.93 -9.02
CA GLN A 17 -22.31 9.51 -8.85
C GLN A 17 -22.09 8.70 -10.13
N HIS A 18 -22.32 9.27 -11.31
CA HIS A 18 -22.10 8.57 -12.57
C HIS A 18 -20.61 8.32 -12.79
N PHE A 19 -19.77 9.32 -12.52
CA PHE A 19 -18.32 9.18 -12.62
C PHE A 19 -17.77 8.25 -11.53
N GLN A 20 -18.17 8.45 -10.27
CA GLN A 20 -17.74 7.59 -9.16
C GLN A 20 -18.12 6.11 -9.38
N HIS A 21 -19.32 5.82 -9.90
CA HIS A 21 -19.72 4.44 -10.20
C HIS A 21 -18.97 3.86 -11.39
N ASN A 22 -18.72 4.67 -12.42
CA ASN A 22 -17.89 4.28 -13.56
C ASN A 22 -16.45 3.93 -13.11
N ASP A 23 -15.85 4.73 -12.25
CA ASP A 23 -14.51 4.50 -11.71
C ASP A 23 -14.48 3.21 -10.87
N ARG A 24 -15.48 3.01 -9.99
CA ARG A 24 -15.65 1.76 -9.23
C ARG A 24 -15.80 0.52 -10.10
N TYR A 25 -16.45 0.64 -11.26
CA TYR A 25 -16.57 -0.47 -12.21
C TYR A 25 -15.20 -0.88 -12.75
N TYR A 26 -14.42 0.08 -13.26
CA TYR A 26 -13.10 -0.22 -13.82
C TYR A 26 -12.08 -0.60 -12.75
N ASP A 27 -12.06 0.07 -11.59
CA ASP A 27 -11.19 -0.30 -10.46
C ASP A 27 -11.44 -1.74 -10.00
N HIS A 28 -12.71 -2.17 -9.91
CA HIS A 28 -13.03 -3.56 -9.59
C HIS A 28 -12.52 -4.53 -10.66
N GLN A 29 -12.76 -4.24 -11.95
CA GLN A 29 -12.29 -5.08 -13.05
C GLN A 29 -10.76 -5.19 -13.05
N LEU A 30 -10.05 -4.10 -12.77
CA LEU A 30 -8.58 -4.08 -12.69
C LEU A 30 -8.07 -4.90 -11.50
N ARG A 31 -8.60 -4.69 -10.29
CA ARG A 31 -8.20 -5.46 -9.10
C ARG A 31 -8.44 -6.95 -9.26
N VAL A 32 -9.60 -7.36 -9.80
CA VAL A 32 -9.89 -8.77 -10.08
C VAL A 32 -8.94 -9.33 -11.13
N ARG A 33 -8.66 -8.60 -12.21
CA ARG A 33 -7.67 -9.04 -13.21
C ARG A 33 -6.28 -9.21 -12.60
N THR A 34 -5.85 -8.29 -11.74
CA THR A 34 -4.58 -8.38 -11.01
C THR A 34 -4.55 -9.65 -10.15
N GLN A 35 -5.60 -9.93 -9.38
CA GLN A 35 -5.68 -11.14 -8.55
C GLN A 35 -5.66 -12.43 -9.38
N LEU A 36 -6.29 -12.44 -10.55
CA LEU A 36 -6.40 -13.60 -11.44
C LEU A 36 -5.21 -13.77 -12.39
N ALA A 37 -4.30 -12.79 -12.48
CA ALA A 37 -3.15 -12.85 -13.38
C ALA A 37 -2.14 -13.95 -13.00
N GLY A 38 -2.15 -14.41 -11.75
CA GLY A 38 -1.32 -15.51 -11.28
C GLY A 38 -1.69 -15.97 -9.87
N PRO A 39 -1.29 -17.19 -9.47
CA PRO A 39 -1.50 -17.65 -8.10
C PRO A 39 -0.71 -16.77 -7.13
N TYR A 40 -1.34 -16.40 -6.01
CA TYR A 40 -0.71 -15.57 -4.97
C TYR A 40 -0.05 -14.28 -5.50
N ASN A 41 -0.68 -13.61 -6.48
CA ASN A 41 -0.15 -12.39 -7.11
C ASN A 41 -0.30 -11.15 -6.21
N TRP A 42 0.30 -11.20 -5.01
CA TRP A 42 0.33 -10.15 -4.01
C TRP A 42 1.64 -10.20 -3.21
N GLY A 43 2.05 -9.08 -2.63
CA GLY A 43 3.31 -8.91 -1.92
C GLY A 43 4.04 -7.64 -2.35
N PHE A 44 5.25 -7.46 -1.82
CA PHE A 44 6.12 -6.35 -2.17
C PHE A 44 6.90 -6.62 -3.46
N THR A 45 7.10 -5.57 -4.24
CA THR A 45 8.12 -5.49 -5.30
C THR A 45 9.39 -4.80 -4.81
N ALA A 46 9.23 -3.83 -3.90
CA ALA A 46 10.34 -3.20 -3.16
C ALA A 46 9.85 -2.84 -1.75
N LEU A 47 10.73 -2.98 -0.76
CA LEU A 47 10.47 -2.61 0.63
C LEU A 47 11.78 -2.18 1.29
N GLU A 48 11.78 -0.97 1.85
CA GLU A 48 12.89 -0.40 2.59
C GLU A 48 12.37 0.35 3.82
N ILE A 49 12.83 -0.10 5.00
CA ILE A 49 12.60 0.56 6.29
C ILE A 49 13.83 1.39 6.58
N ASP A 50 13.65 2.64 6.98
CA ASP A 50 14.75 3.51 7.37
C ASP A 50 15.30 3.10 8.75
N PRO A 51 16.54 2.60 8.84
CA PRO A 51 17.12 2.16 10.10
C PRO A 51 17.41 3.30 11.07
N GLN A 52 17.50 4.55 10.61
CA GLN A 52 17.86 5.70 11.44
C GLN A 52 16.81 5.98 12.52
N PHE A 53 15.54 5.67 12.21
CA PHE A 53 14.41 5.93 13.12
C PHE A 53 14.16 4.82 14.14
N LEU A 54 14.75 3.63 13.94
CA LEU A 54 14.55 2.48 14.84
C LEU A 54 15.08 2.74 16.26
N SER A 55 16.14 3.54 16.39
CA SER A 55 16.68 3.96 17.69
C SER A 55 15.76 4.93 18.44
N SER A 56 14.86 5.60 17.74
CA SER A 56 13.91 6.58 18.29
C SER A 56 12.52 6.01 18.61
N GLY A 57 12.31 4.70 18.35
CA GLY A 57 11.01 4.06 18.56
C GLY A 57 10.05 4.20 17.41
N GLN A 58 10.54 4.52 16.22
CA GLN A 58 9.69 4.73 15.05
C GLN A 58 10.11 3.81 13.89
N ILE A 59 9.11 3.25 13.22
CA ILE A 59 9.27 2.54 11.95
C ILE A 59 8.85 3.49 10.85
N VAL A 60 9.79 3.84 9.97
CA VAL A 60 9.56 4.72 8.82
C VAL A 60 9.84 3.95 7.53
N LEU A 61 8.91 3.98 6.59
CA LEU A 61 9.15 3.42 5.26
C LEU A 61 9.86 4.45 4.38
N ALA A 62 11.08 4.13 3.95
CA ALA A 62 11.78 4.87 2.91
C ALA A 62 11.21 4.54 1.53
N GLN A 63 10.84 3.28 1.31
CA GLN A 63 10.21 2.82 0.08
C GLN A 63 9.30 1.62 0.35
N ALA A 64 8.12 1.59 -0.28
CA ALA A 64 7.34 0.37 -0.39
C ALA A 64 6.49 0.37 -1.67
N SER A 65 6.59 -0.68 -2.47
CA SER A 65 5.73 -0.87 -3.65
C SER A 65 5.32 -2.32 -3.76
N GLY A 66 4.18 -2.59 -4.41
CA GLY A 66 3.71 -3.95 -4.60
C GLY A 66 2.22 -4.04 -4.92
N ILE A 67 1.66 -5.19 -4.60
CA ILE A 67 0.24 -5.52 -4.81
C ILE A 67 -0.34 -6.03 -3.48
N LEU A 68 -1.39 -5.38 -2.98
CA LEU A 68 -2.12 -5.82 -1.80
C LEU A 68 -2.97 -7.06 -2.10
N PRO A 69 -3.38 -7.84 -1.08
CA PRO A 69 -4.23 -9.02 -1.29
C PRO A 69 -5.59 -8.74 -1.95
N ASP A 70 -6.09 -7.51 -1.87
CA ASP A 70 -7.32 -7.07 -2.55
C ASP A 70 -7.11 -6.72 -4.05
N GLY A 71 -5.90 -6.92 -4.58
CA GLY A 71 -5.52 -6.63 -5.97
C GLY A 71 -5.04 -5.21 -6.22
N SER A 72 -4.97 -4.37 -5.19
CA SER A 72 -4.57 -2.97 -5.33
C SER A 72 -3.07 -2.85 -5.51
N ILE A 73 -2.66 -2.15 -6.57
CA ILE A 73 -1.26 -1.84 -6.84
C ILE A 73 -0.90 -0.56 -6.06
N PHE A 74 0.30 -0.53 -5.49
CA PHE A 74 0.77 0.63 -4.75
C PHE A 74 2.25 0.92 -4.98
N ASP A 75 2.59 2.21 -4.87
CA ASP A 75 3.96 2.69 -4.82
C ASP A 75 4.05 3.87 -3.84
N ILE A 76 4.90 3.72 -2.83
CA ILE A 76 5.16 4.65 -1.74
C ILE A 76 6.65 5.02 -1.85
N ARG A 77 6.96 5.96 -2.74
CA ARG A 77 8.30 6.53 -2.95
C ARG A 77 8.33 8.06 -2.85
N ASP A 78 7.21 8.69 -3.17
CA ASP A 78 7.10 10.14 -3.31
C ASP A 78 5.82 10.63 -2.61
N ARG A 79 5.88 10.65 -1.28
CA ARG A 79 4.82 11.24 -0.46
C ARG A 79 5.38 12.49 0.20
N ASP A 80 4.58 13.55 0.25
CA ASP A 80 4.90 14.77 1.02
C ASP A 80 5.23 14.47 2.49
N ARG A 81 4.72 13.34 3.01
CA ARG A 81 4.96 12.86 4.37
C ARG A 81 5.36 11.39 4.35
N PRO A 82 6.48 11.02 5.01
CA PRO A 82 6.88 9.63 5.11
C PRO A 82 5.83 8.83 5.88
N LEU A 83 5.68 7.56 5.52
CA LEU A 83 4.77 6.67 6.24
C LEU A 83 5.48 6.12 7.48
N ALA A 84 5.06 6.61 8.65
CA ALA A 84 5.70 6.34 9.93
C ALA A 84 4.73 5.75 10.96
N LEU A 85 5.27 4.95 11.88
CA LEU A 85 4.56 4.37 13.02
C LEU A 85 5.43 4.42 14.27
N ASP A 86 4.92 5.04 15.32
CA ASP A 86 5.53 5.00 16.63
C ASP A 86 5.20 3.67 17.32
N ILE A 87 6.22 2.97 17.80
CA ILE A 87 6.09 1.72 18.52
C ILE A 87 6.11 2.01 20.02
N PRO A 88 5.06 1.63 20.78
CA PRO A 88 5.06 1.80 22.22
C PRO A 88 6.25 1.11 22.89
N ALA A 89 6.81 1.74 23.93
CA ALA A 89 7.85 1.12 24.74
C ALA A 89 7.35 -0.19 25.36
N ASN A 90 8.24 -1.16 25.53
CA ASN A 90 7.91 -2.52 26.03
C ASN A 90 6.99 -3.34 25.10
N THR A 91 6.82 -2.93 23.85
CA THR A 91 6.22 -3.79 22.82
C THR A 91 7.12 -5.01 22.59
N SER A 92 6.54 -6.21 22.55
CA SER A 92 7.25 -7.45 22.24
C SER A 92 6.46 -8.33 21.29
N CYS A 93 7.17 -9.02 20.40
CA CYS A 93 6.63 -10.00 19.46
C CYS A 93 5.40 -9.50 18.67
N MET A 94 5.44 -8.27 18.14
CA MET A 94 4.34 -7.70 17.37
C MET A 94 4.69 -7.56 15.89
N SER A 95 3.70 -7.81 15.02
CA SER A 95 3.85 -7.65 13.58
C SER A 95 3.46 -6.24 13.15
N VAL A 96 4.12 -5.70 12.14
CA VAL A 96 3.76 -4.40 11.55
C VAL A 96 3.30 -4.61 10.12
N TYR A 97 2.23 -3.91 9.75
CA TYR A 97 1.57 -4.05 8.45
C TYR A 97 1.49 -2.71 7.74
N VAL A 98 1.69 -2.72 6.42
CA VAL A 98 1.17 -1.65 5.55
C VAL A 98 -0.28 -1.98 5.25
N ALA A 99 -1.17 -1.02 5.45
CA ALA A 99 -2.60 -1.22 5.39
C ALA A 99 -3.26 -0.13 4.53
N LEU A 100 -4.26 -0.54 3.75
CA LEU A 100 -5.12 0.35 3.00
C LEU A 100 -6.59 -0.01 3.30
N PRO A 101 -7.43 0.97 3.67
CA PRO A 101 -8.85 0.69 3.92
C PRO A 101 -9.53 0.04 2.70
N ILE A 102 -10.37 -0.95 2.98
CA ILE A 102 -11.24 -1.57 1.99
C ILE A 102 -12.52 -0.75 1.91
N VAL A 103 -12.86 -0.28 0.72
CA VAL A 103 -14.17 0.32 0.44
C VAL A 103 -15.14 -0.79 0.12
N ALA A 104 -16.30 -0.84 0.78
CA ALA A 104 -17.39 -1.73 0.42
C ALA A 104 -18.67 -0.93 0.16
N GLY A 105 -19.37 -1.24 -0.93
CA GLY A 105 -20.68 -0.63 -1.23
C GLY A 105 -20.63 0.88 -1.46
N ASN A 106 -21.51 1.62 -0.76
CA ASN A 106 -21.66 3.08 -0.86
C ASN A 106 -21.04 3.82 0.34
N CYS A 107 -19.97 3.28 0.93
CA CYS A 107 -19.23 3.93 2.00
C CYS A 107 -18.44 5.15 1.50
N ILE A 108 -18.01 6.00 2.43
CA ILE A 108 -17.16 7.16 2.14
C ILE A 108 -15.81 6.66 1.57
N GLU A 109 -15.51 7.03 0.33
CA GLU A 109 -14.29 6.59 -0.36
C GLU A 109 -13.11 7.52 -0.10
N ALA A 110 -13.37 8.82 0.01
CA ALA A 110 -12.37 9.86 0.20
C ALA A 110 -12.72 10.77 1.39
N ARG A 111 -11.71 11.16 2.17
CA ARG A 111 -11.81 12.13 3.26
C ARG A 111 -11.07 13.42 2.91
N SER A 112 -11.56 14.54 3.42
CA SER A 112 -10.78 15.78 3.43
C SER A 112 -9.77 15.79 4.59
N GLN A 113 -8.89 16.79 4.64
CA GLN A 113 -7.89 16.92 5.69
C GLN A 113 -8.52 17.25 7.05
N GLU A 114 -9.67 17.92 7.05
CA GLU A 114 -10.45 18.29 8.24
C GLU A 114 -11.20 17.10 8.85
N GLN A 115 -11.37 16.01 8.08
CA GLN A 115 -12.08 14.80 8.47
C GLN A 115 -11.10 13.71 8.94
N ALA A 116 -10.33 13.99 10.00
CA ALA A 116 -9.30 13.08 10.50
C ALA A 116 -9.87 11.74 11.01
N ASP A 117 -11.07 11.77 11.60
CA ASP A 117 -11.73 10.59 12.20
C ASP A 117 -12.36 9.66 11.16
N VAL A 118 -12.50 10.10 9.92
CA VAL A 118 -13.09 9.30 8.85
C VAL A 118 -12.06 8.34 8.28
N VAL A 119 -12.29 7.04 8.44
CA VAL A 119 -11.51 6.01 7.76
C VAL A 119 -12.00 5.90 6.32
N ALA A 120 -11.24 6.51 5.42
CA ALA A 120 -11.46 6.46 3.98
C ALA A 120 -10.23 5.90 3.27
N ARG A 121 -10.46 5.23 2.14
CA ARG A 121 -9.38 4.65 1.34
C ARG A 121 -8.52 5.70 0.67
N PHE A 122 -9.07 6.87 0.40
CA PHE A 122 -8.36 7.98 -0.23
C PHE A 122 -8.36 9.23 0.65
N SER A 123 -7.32 10.04 0.54
CA SER A 123 -7.28 11.42 1.03
C SER A 123 -7.35 12.39 -0.15
N ALA A 124 -8.23 13.38 -0.05
CA ALA A 124 -8.43 14.36 -1.10
C ALA A 124 -7.40 15.49 -1.01
N TYR A 125 -6.96 16.01 -2.16
CA TYR A 125 -6.00 17.10 -2.27
C TYR A 125 -6.17 17.82 -3.62
N THR A 126 -5.75 19.09 -3.69
CA THR A 126 -5.80 19.87 -4.95
C THR A 126 -4.43 19.85 -5.62
N VAL A 127 -4.41 19.58 -6.92
CA VAL A 127 -3.20 19.63 -7.76
C VAL A 127 -3.49 20.41 -9.04
N SER A 128 -2.54 21.23 -9.48
CA SER A 128 -2.65 21.94 -10.76
C SER A 128 -2.24 21.01 -11.90
N ILE A 129 -3.16 20.73 -12.83
CA ILE A 129 -2.93 19.84 -13.96
C ILE A 129 -2.85 20.67 -15.24
N LEU A 130 -1.77 20.47 -16.01
CA LEU A 130 -1.58 21.08 -17.33
C LEU A 130 -2.46 20.41 -18.37
N ASP A 131 -2.97 21.18 -19.33
CA ASP A 131 -3.55 20.63 -20.53
C ASP A 131 -2.46 19.86 -21.32
N SER A 132 -2.80 18.66 -21.79
CA SER A 132 -1.93 17.79 -22.58
C SER A 132 -2.05 18.02 -24.09
N ASN A 133 -2.94 18.91 -24.53
CA ASN A 133 -3.07 19.31 -25.93
C ASN A 133 -1.83 20.11 -26.38
N ALA A 134 -1.33 19.81 -27.58
CA ALA A 134 -0.12 20.44 -28.08
C ALA A 134 -0.31 21.96 -28.26
N GLY A 135 0.59 22.74 -27.66
CA GLY A 135 0.55 24.21 -27.71
C GLY A 135 -0.30 24.85 -26.61
N GLU A 136 -0.95 24.06 -25.76
CA GLU A 136 -1.61 24.56 -24.55
C GLU A 136 -0.63 24.58 -23.38
N GLU A 137 -0.55 25.71 -22.69
CA GLU A 137 0.25 25.88 -21.46
C GLU A 137 -0.65 26.13 -20.23
N SER A 138 -1.98 26.05 -20.42
CA SER A 138 -2.93 26.33 -19.36
C SER A 138 -2.91 25.22 -18.31
N ALA A 139 -2.92 25.63 -17.04
CA ALA A 139 -3.02 24.74 -15.89
C ALA A 139 -4.31 25.03 -15.13
N THR A 140 -5.03 23.99 -14.70
CA THR A 140 -6.25 24.13 -13.90
C THR A 140 -6.11 23.35 -12.59
N PRO A 141 -6.50 23.93 -11.44
CA PRO A 141 -6.57 23.19 -10.19
C PRO A 141 -7.66 22.11 -10.26
N VAL A 142 -7.29 20.86 -10.02
CA VAL A 142 -8.18 19.71 -9.97
C VAL A 142 -8.17 19.13 -8.57
N PHE A 143 -9.35 18.80 -8.06
CA PHE A 143 -9.51 18.12 -6.77
C PHE A 143 -9.36 16.61 -6.97
N CYS A 144 -8.20 16.10 -6.60
CA CYS A 144 -7.80 14.71 -6.77
C CYS A 144 -7.83 13.96 -5.43
N ALA A 145 -7.65 12.64 -5.51
CA ALA A 145 -7.54 11.80 -4.33
C ALA A 145 -6.34 10.84 -4.48
N ARG A 146 -5.65 10.57 -3.37
CA ARG A 146 -4.53 9.61 -3.31
C ARG A 146 -4.79 8.52 -2.28
N PRO A 147 -4.29 7.29 -2.47
CA PRO A 147 -4.50 6.23 -1.50
C PRO A 147 -3.93 6.59 -0.12
N GLU A 148 -4.72 6.33 0.92
CA GLU A 148 -4.39 6.65 2.30
C GLU A 148 -3.83 5.41 3.01
N PHE A 149 -2.55 5.11 2.72
CA PHE A 149 -1.81 4.06 3.41
C PHE A 149 -1.55 4.42 4.86
N ARG A 150 -1.61 3.40 5.72
CA ARG A 150 -1.29 3.46 7.15
C ARG A 150 -0.35 2.33 7.52
N LEU A 151 0.46 2.56 8.54
CA LEU A 151 1.16 1.48 9.24
C LEU A 151 0.35 1.08 10.46
N LEU A 152 0.15 -0.22 10.64
CA LEU A 152 -0.59 -0.77 11.76
C LEU A 152 0.31 -1.70 12.59
N LEU A 153 0.22 -1.56 13.90
CA LEU A 153 0.84 -2.48 14.86
C LEU A 153 -0.16 -3.59 15.21
N GLY A 154 0.17 -4.82 14.85
CA GLY A 154 -0.74 -5.96 14.96
C GLY A 154 -1.87 -5.92 13.93
N GLU A 155 -2.72 -6.93 13.99
CA GLU A 155 -3.93 -6.96 13.18
C GLU A 155 -5.01 -6.12 13.87
N PRO A 156 -5.66 -5.20 13.14
CA PRO A 156 -6.67 -4.34 13.73
C PRO A 156 -7.89 -5.17 14.17
N CYS A 157 -8.25 -5.08 15.43
CA CYS A 157 -9.54 -5.55 15.94
C CYS A 157 -10.55 -4.40 15.82
N GLY A 158 -11.47 -4.45 14.85
CA GLY A 158 -12.45 -3.38 14.69
C GLY A 158 -13.42 -3.56 13.52
N GLU A 159 -14.28 -2.55 13.32
CA GLU A 159 -15.30 -2.54 12.27
C GLU A 159 -14.74 -2.29 10.86
N HIS A 160 -13.58 -1.63 10.77
CA HIS A 160 -12.97 -1.28 9.49
C HIS A 160 -12.09 -2.42 8.96
N ALA A 161 -12.38 -2.86 7.73
CA ALA A 161 -11.57 -3.84 7.03
C ALA A 161 -10.42 -3.16 6.28
N TYR A 162 -9.23 -3.77 6.36
CA TYR A 162 -8.03 -3.31 5.67
C TYR A 162 -7.48 -4.41 4.77
N ALA A 163 -7.00 -4.03 3.60
CA ALA A 163 -6.10 -4.86 2.81
C ALA A 163 -4.69 -4.61 3.35
N MET A 164 -4.01 -5.67 3.79
CA MET A 164 -2.78 -5.55 4.57
C MET A 164 -1.67 -6.43 4.01
N LEU A 165 -0.42 -5.95 4.12
CA LEU A 165 0.78 -6.76 3.92
C LEU A 165 1.68 -6.61 5.14
N LYS A 166 2.09 -7.74 5.72
CA LYS A 166 3.05 -7.76 6.83
C LYS A 166 4.41 -7.34 6.31
N LEU A 167 4.98 -6.28 6.89
CA LEU A 167 6.24 -5.68 6.45
C LEU A 167 7.43 -6.07 7.34
N CYS A 168 7.23 -6.20 8.66
CA CYS A 168 8.26 -6.67 9.58
C CYS A 168 7.65 -7.29 10.84
N HIS A 169 8.52 -7.88 11.66
CA HIS A 169 8.18 -8.34 12.99
C HIS A 169 9.11 -7.67 14.01
N VAL A 170 8.53 -7.06 15.04
CA VAL A 170 9.24 -6.41 16.14
C VAL A 170 9.45 -7.47 17.23
N LEU A 171 10.71 -7.80 17.52
CA LEU A 171 11.06 -8.72 18.61
C LEU A 171 10.85 -8.02 19.95
N SER A 172 11.43 -6.83 20.09
CA SER A 172 11.31 -6.02 21.30
C SER A 172 11.48 -4.53 21.00
N CYS A 173 10.80 -3.70 21.79
CA CYS A 173 11.02 -2.28 21.91
C CYS A 173 11.46 -2.00 23.35
N SER A 174 12.69 -1.53 23.53
CA SER A 174 13.24 -1.29 24.87
C SER A 174 12.52 -0.14 25.59
N PRO A 175 12.72 0.03 26.91
CA PRO A 175 12.24 1.21 27.63
C PRO A 175 12.78 2.53 27.04
N ASP A 176 13.99 2.49 26.48
CA ASP A 176 14.63 3.62 25.78
C ASP A 176 14.11 3.81 24.33
N LYS A 177 13.04 3.08 23.96
CA LYS A 177 12.40 3.06 22.64
C LYS A 177 13.25 2.49 21.49
N ALA A 178 14.38 1.86 21.75
CA ALA A 178 15.14 1.21 20.69
C ALA A 178 14.37 -0.04 20.19
N ILE A 179 14.08 -0.09 18.90
CA ILE A 179 13.37 -1.20 18.24
C ILE A 179 14.37 -2.23 17.74
N THR A 180 14.17 -3.48 18.12
CA THR A 180 14.85 -4.64 17.51
C THR A 180 13.88 -5.37 16.60
N LEU A 181 14.20 -5.42 15.31
CA LEU A 181 13.43 -6.17 14.32
C LEU A 181 13.93 -7.62 14.23
N ASP A 182 13.01 -8.53 13.91
CA ASP A 182 13.31 -9.93 13.61
C ASP A 182 14.02 -10.04 12.25
N THR A 183 15.27 -10.49 12.26
CA THR A 183 16.08 -10.66 11.05
C THR A 183 15.74 -11.92 10.27
N ASP A 184 15.09 -12.89 10.91
CA ASP A 184 14.70 -14.17 10.29
C ASP A 184 13.34 -14.05 9.58
N PHE A 185 12.57 -13.02 9.91
CA PHE A 185 11.32 -12.72 9.22
C PHE A 185 11.58 -12.25 7.77
N SER A 186 10.99 -12.96 6.80
CA SER A 186 10.93 -12.51 5.41
C SER A 186 9.52 -12.00 5.06
N PRO A 187 9.38 -10.74 4.61
CA PRO A 187 8.15 -10.25 4.02
C PRO A 187 7.73 -11.05 2.78
N THR A 188 6.46 -10.99 2.41
CA THR A 188 5.98 -11.58 1.16
C THR A 188 6.38 -10.70 -0.02
N PHE A 189 7.17 -11.23 -0.95
CA PHE A 189 7.51 -10.56 -2.21
C PHE A 189 6.86 -11.26 -3.41
N ILE A 190 6.47 -10.49 -4.42
CA ILE A 190 5.86 -11.01 -5.66
C ILE A 190 6.89 -11.77 -6.51
N SER A 191 8.15 -11.32 -6.45
CA SER A 191 9.26 -11.96 -7.16
C SER A 191 10.38 -12.33 -6.19
N ALA A 192 11.04 -13.46 -6.46
CA ALA A 192 12.17 -13.92 -5.63
C ALA A 192 13.29 -12.87 -5.53
N GLY A 193 13.50 -12.08 -6.60
CA GLY A 193 14.49 -11.00 -6.65
C GLY A 193 14.29 -9.91 -5.58
N GLY A 194 13.06 -9.71 -5.11
CA GLY A 194 12.77 -8.74 -4.05
C GLY A 194 13.17 -9.22 -2.65
N SER A 195 13.23 -10.53 -2.40
CA SER A 195 13.60 -11.08 -1.08
C SER A 195 15.11 -11.30 -0.99
N ARG A 196 15.79 -10.51 -0.14
CA ARG A 196 17.22 -10.71 0.15
C ARG A 196 17.51 -12.11 0.70
N TYR A 197 16.62 -12.63 1.55
CA TYR A 197 16.74 -13.96 2.12
C TYR A 197 16.69 -15.05 1.03
N LEU A 198 15.65 -15.05 0.18
CA LEU A 198 15.52 -16.05 -0.89
C LEU A 198 16.65 -15.95 -1.90
N MET A 199 17.08 -14.73 -2.26
CA MET A 199 18.23 -14.53 -3.13
C MET A 199 19.54 -15.05 -2.51
N SER A 200 19.70 -14.94 -1.19
CA SER A 200 20.86 -15.54 -0.49
C SER A 200 20.83 -17.07 -0.55
N CYS A 201 19.65 -17.67 -0.38
CA CYS A 201 19.47 -19.12 -0.49
C CYS A 201 19.74 -19.61 -1.91
N LEU A 202 19.18 -18.95 -2.93
CA LEU A 202 19.41 -19.26 -4.34
C LEU A 202 20.90 -19.20 -4.70
N LYS A 203 21.60 -18.14 -4.28
CA LYS A 203 23.05 -18.01 -4.52
C LYS A 203 23.86 -19.13 -3.87
N ARG A 204 23.54 -19.52 -2.62
CA ARG A 204 24.19 -20.66 -1.95
C ARG A 204 23.94 -21.96 -2.70
N TRP A 205 22.72 -22.18 -3.15
CA TRP A 205 22.36 -23.37 -3.92
C TRP A 205 23.11 -23.44 -5.25
N SER A 206 23.13 -22.35 -6.02
CA SER A 206 23.92 -22.24 -7.26
C SER A 206 25.41 -22.53 -7.05
N ALA A 207 25.97 -22.08 -5.93
CA ALA A 207 27.36 -22.34 -5.59
C ALA A 207 27.64 -23.83 -5.30
N CYS A 208 26.73 -24.55 -4.62
CA CYS A 208 26.88 -25.99 -4.40
C CYS A 208 26.92 -26.79 -5.72
N PHE A 209 26.04 -26.48 -6.67
CA PHE A 209 26.04 -27.15 -7.98
C PHE A 209 27.27 -26.82 -8.83
N ALA A 210 27.89 -25.66 -8.63
CA ALA A 210 29.13 -25.30 -9.29
C ALA A 210 30.34 -26.09 -8.74
N ILE A 211 30.27 -26.59 -7.52
CA ILE A 211 31.34 -27.35 -6.85
C ILE A 211 31.25 -28.85 -7.17
N GLU A 212 30.04 -29.39 -7.37
CA GLU A 212 29.84 -30.81 -7.72
C GLU A 212 30.02 -31.12 -9.23
N GLY A 213 30.22 -30.09 -10.06
CA GLY A 213 30.42 -30.20 -11.51
C GLY A 213 31.88 -30.28 -12.00
N THR A 214 32.85 -30.40 -11.09
CA THR A 214 34.29 -30.59 -11.35
C THR A 214 34.78 -31.88 -10.72
#